data_AF-A0A4R9WWJ1-F1
#
_entry.id   AF-A0A4R9WWJ1-F1
#
_cell.length_a   1.000
_cell.length_b   1.000
_cell.length_c   1.000
_cell.angle_alpha   90.00
_cell.angle_beta   90.00
_cell.angle_gamma   90.00
#
_symmetry.space_group_name_H-M   'P 1'
#
loop_
_entity.id
_entity.type
_entity.pdbx_description
1 polymer ?
#
loop_
_entity_poly.entity_id
_entity_poly.type
_entity_poly.pdbx_seq_one_letter_code
_entity_poly.pdbx_strand_id
1 'polypeptide(L)' 'MNLSPLPAIMLEPLVRAALLEDLGRAGDLTTDAIVPKNHHATTVLSVRQAGTVAGLDLAMLAFRLIDQNVELTV' A
#
# COMPACT_ATOMS: atom_id res chain seq x y z
N MET A 1 11.14 -14.05 20.71
CA MET A 1 11.78 -12.72 20.64
C MET A 1 10.73 -11.78 20.08
N ASN A 2 10.19 -10.87 20.89
CA ASN A 2 9.24 -9.87 20.39
C ASN A 2 10.04 -8.75 19.75
N LEU A 3 9.99 -8.68 18.43
CA LEU A 3 10.54 -7.56 17.67
C LEU A 3 9.51 -6.43 17.75
N SER A 4 9.94 -5.26 18.24
CA SER A 4 9.13 -4.06 18.16
C SER A 4 9.00 -3.64 16.69
N PRO A 5 7.83 -3.14 16.25
CA PRO A 5 7.67 -2.64 14.90
C PRO A 5 8.57 -1.44 14.64
N LEU A 6 8.98 -1.26 13.39
CA LEU A 6 9.74 -0.08 12.99
C LEU A 6 8.85 1.18 13.12
N PRO A 7 9.37 2.28 13.69
CA PRO A 7 8.62 3.54 13.75
C PRO A 7 8.22 4.02 12.34
N ALA A 8 6.96 4.46 12.20
CA ALA A 8 6.43 4.92 10.91
C ALA A 8 7.26 6.05 10.29
N ILE A 9 7.84 6.94 11.10
CA ILE A 9 8.70 8.04 10.64
C ILE A 9 9.94 7.55 9.86
N MET A 10 10.39 6.32 10.09
CA MET A 10 11.50 5.72 9.32
C MET A 10 11.04 5.15 7.98
N LEU A 11 9.78 4.72 7.90
CA LEU A 11 9.22 4.04 6.72
C LEU A 11 8.56 5.01 5.75
N GLU A 12 7.86 6.01 6.28
CA GLU A 12 7.01 6.92 5.52
C GLU A 12 7.73 7.66 4.38
N PRO A 13 8.95 8.20 4.55
CA PRO A 13 9.65 8.87 3.46
C PRO A 13 9.97 7.93 2.30
N LEU A 14 10.28 6.66 2.58
CA LEU A 14 10.59 5.65 1.57
C LEU A 14 9.33 5.26 0.80
N VAL A 15 8.23 5.00 1.51
CA VAL A 15 6.95 4.66 0.87
C VAL A 15 6.42 5.83 0.05
N ARG A 16 6.51 7.05 0.57
CA ARG A 16 6.12 8.25 -0.16
C ARG A 16 6.95 8.43 -1.44
N ALA A 17 8.26 8.25 -1.38
CA ALA A 17 9.12 8.35 -2.54
C ALA A 17 8.73 7.34 -3.63
N ALA A 18 8.49 6.07 -3.25
CA ALA A 18 8.05 5.04 -4.19
C ALA A 18 6.68 5.34 -4.81
N LEU A 19 5.72 5.85 -4.02
CA LEU A 19 4.41 6.27 -4.54
C LEU A 19 4.51 7.44 -5.52
N LEU A 20 5.37 8.42 -5.24
CA LEU A 20 5.59 9.57 -6.12
C LEU A 20 6.29 9.16 -7.43
N GLU A 21 7.20 8.18 -7.37
CA GLU A 21 7.80 7.58 -8.56
C GLU A 21 6.75 6.90 -9.44
N ASP A 22 5.88 6.06 -8.85
CA ASP A 22 4.89 5.25 -9.57
C ASP A 22 3.74 6.09 -10.14
N LEU A 23 3.15 6.98 -9.33
CA LEU A 23 2.07 7.87 -9.76
C LEU A 23 2.54 8.98 -10.70
N GLY A 24 3.83 9.31 -10.64
CA GLY A 24 4.42 10.40 -11.41
C GLY A 24 3.64 11.71 -11.27
N ARG A 25 3.49 12.42 -12.39
CA ARG A 25 2.81 13.74 -12.42
C ARG A 25 1.32 13.66 -12.68
N ALA A 26 0.84 12.54 -13.21
CA ALA A 26 -0.52 12.43 -13.73
C ALA A 26 -1.40 11.45 -12.93
N GLY A 27 -0.84 10.75 -11.94
CA GLY A 27 -1.56 9.70 -11.22
C GLY A 27 -1.78 8.46 -12.09
N ASP A 28 -2.78 7.65 -11.72
CA ASP A 28 -3.15 6.44 -12.45
C ASP A 28 -4.27 6.73 -13.48
N LEU A 29 -3.86 7.19 -14.66
CA LEU A 29 -4.77 7.50 -15.77
C LEU A 29 -5.58 6.28 -16.24
N THR A 30 -5.06 5.06 -16.07
CA THR A 30 -5.75 3.86 -16.53
C THR A 30 -6.92 3.56 -15.60
N THR A 31 -6.69 3.57 -14.30
CA THR A 31 -7.74 3.39 -13.29
C THR A 31 -8.79 4.50 -13.40
N ASP A 32 -8.37 5.76 -13.51
CA ASP A 32 -9.28 6.91 -13.66
C ASP A 32 -10.18 6.80 -14.90
N ALA A 33 -9.70 6.19 -15.98
CA ALA A 33 -10.45 6.05 -17.22
C ALA A 33 -11.51 4.92 -17.20
N ILE A 34 -11.31 3.87 -16.40
CA ILE A 34 -12.12 2.64 -16.48
C ILE A 34 -12.84 2.25 -15.19
N VAL A 35 -12.44 2.77 -14.03
CA VAL A 35 -13.04 2.42 -12.74
C VAL A 35 -14.03 3.52 -12.31
N PRO A 36 -15.30 3.18 -11.99
CA PRO A 36 -16.25 4.15 -11.46
C PRO A 36 -15.79 4.71 -10.11
N LYS A 37 -15.93 6.03 -9.91
CA LYS A 37 -15.44 6.73 -8.70
C LYS A 37 -15.93 6.19 -7.35
N ASN A 38 -17.13 5.59 -7.33
CA ASN A 38 -17.75 5.07 -6.10
C ASN A 38 -17.66 3.54 -6.02
N HIS A 39 -16.78 2.91 -6.81
CA HIS A 39 -16.59 1.48 -6.77
C HIS A 39 -15.76 1.09 -5.55
N HIS A 40 -16.26 0.11 -4.79
CA HIS A 40 -15.55 -0.51 -3.67
C HIS A 40 -15.26 -1.97 -4.01
N ALA A 41 -14.07 -2.44 -3.62
CA ALA A 41 -13.65 -3.81 -3.83
C ALA A 41 -12.93 -4.35 -2.59
N THR A 42 -12.97 -5.67 -2.44
CA THR A 42 -12.15 -6.41 -1.47
C THR A 42 -11.09 -7.18 -2.24
N THR A 43 -9.84 -7.06 -1.81
CA THR A 43 -8.68 -7.72 -2.47
C THR A 43 -7.88 -8.51 -1.45
N VAL A 44 -7.06 -9.44 -1.93
CA VAL A 44 -6.17 -10.27 -1.10
C VAL A 44 -4.74 -10.22 -1.64
N LEU A 45 -3.78 -10.04 -0.74
CA LEU A 45 -2.35 -10.21 -1.05
C LEU A 45 -2.01 -11.70 -0.91
N SER A 46 -2.06 -12.45 -2.02
CA SER A 46 -1.75 -13.88 -2.04
C SER A 46 -0.28 -14.14 -2.39
N VAL A 47 0.41 -14.93 -1.58
CA VAL A 47 1.73 -15.46 -1.94
C VAL A 47 1.59 -16.48 -3.08
N ARG A 48 2.55 -16.46 -4.02
CA ARG A 48 2.57 -17.38 -5.18
C ARG A 48 3.56 -18.54 -4.99
N GLN A 49 4.39 -18.46 -3.96
CA GLN A 49 5.46 -19.41 -3.64
C GLN A 49 5.63 -19.48 -2.12
N ALA A 50 6.20 -20.60 -1.63
CA ALA A 50 6.49 -20.76 -0.21
C ALA A 50 7.59 -19.79 0.25
N GLY A 51 7.42 -19.21 1.46
CA GLY A 51 8.36 -18.27 2.03
C GLY A 51 7.88 -17.65 3.34
N THR A 52 8.64 -16.69 3.85
CA THR A 52 8.30 -15.91 5.05
C THR A 52 7.87 -14.51 4.65
N VAL A 53 6.69 -14.08 5.10
CA VAL A 53 6.18 -12.73 4.84
C VAL A 53 6.90 -11.72 5.74
N ALA A 54 7.37 -10.62 5.14
CA ALA A 54 7.97 -9.49 5.83
C ALA A 54 7.59 -8.19 5.11
N GLY A 55 7.58 -7.06 5.84
CA GLY A 55 7.29 -5.73 5.26
C GLY A 55 5.82 -5.35 5.19
N LEU A 56 4.94 -6.00 5.97
CA LEU A 56 3.51 -5.66 5.99
C LEU A 56 3.25 -4.22 6.47
N ASP A 57 4.06 -3.68 7.38
CA ASP A 57 3.94 -2.28 7.81
C ASP A 57 4.13 -1.28 6.65
N LEU A 58 5.06 -1.56 5.73
CA LEU A 58 5.27 -0.76 4.52
C LEU A 58 4.06 -0.85 3.58
N ALA A 59 3.54 -2.07 3.38
CA ALA A 59 2.36 -2.30 2.53
C ALA A 59 1.13 -1.57 3.09
N MET A 60 0.85 -1.69 4.39
CA MET A 60 -0.25 -0.96 5.03
C MET A 60 -0.06 0.55 4.93
N LEU A 61 1.17 1.04 5.09
CA LEU A 61 1.47 2.47 4.98
C LEU A 61 1.23 3.00 3.57
N ALA A 62 1.52 2.21 2.52
CA ALA A 62 1.23 2.60 1.14
C ALA A 62 -0.27 2.85 0.92
N PHE A 63 -1.13 1.92 1.36
CA PHE A 63 -2.58 2.11 1.29
C PHE A 63 -3.04 3.35 2.08
N ARG A 64 -2.59 3.50 3.34
CA ARG A 64 -2.98 4.64 4.20
C ARG A 64 -2.53 6.00 3.66
N LEU A 65 -1.43 6.05 2.91
CA LEU A 65 -0.94 7.28 2.28
C LEU A 65 -1.76 7.68 1.05
N ILE A 66 -2.39 6.72 0.37
CA ILE A 66 -3.30 6.97 -0.75
C ILE A 66 -4.71 7.31 -0.25
N ASP A 67 -5.27 6.46 0.61
CA ASP A 67 -6.60 6.63 1.19
C ASP A 67 -6.66 6.04 2.61
N GLN A 68 -6.99 6.89 3.58
CA GLN A 68 -7.06 6.50 4.99
C GLN A 68 -8.26 5.62 5.32
N ASN A 69 -9.24 5.51 4.42
CA ASN A 69 -10.44 4.69 4.61
C ASN A 69 -10.26 3.23 4.19
N VAL A 70 -9.09 2.85 3.66
CA VAL A 70 -8.81 1.45 3.30
C VAL A 70 -8.70 0.59 4.57
N GLU A 71 -9.61 -0.36 4.71
CA GLU A 71 -9.59 -1.36 5.77
C GLU A 71 -8.61 -2.48 5.43
N LEU A 72 -7.75 -2.86 6.40
CA LEU A 72 -6.71 -3.86 6.24
C LEU A 72 -6.78 -4.87 7.38
N THR A 73 -6.77 -6.16 7.04
CA THR A 73 -6.67 -7.27 7.99
C THR A 73 -5.51 -8.17 7.56
N VAL A 74 -4.70 -8.60 8.54
CA VAL A 74 -3.51 -9.44 8.36
C VAL A 74 -3.73 -10.78 9.05
#